data_AF-A0A359F4L4-F1
#
_entry.id   AF-A0A359F4L4-F1
#
_cell.length_a   1.000
_cell.length_b   1.000
_cell.length_c   1.000
_cell.angle_alpha   90.00
_cell.angle_beta   90.00
_cell.angle_gamma   90.00
#
_symmetry.space_group_name_H-M   'P 1'
#
loop_
_entity.id
_entity.type
_entity.pdbx_description
1 polymer ?
#
loop_
_entity_poly.entity_id
_entity_poly.type
_entity_poly.pdbx_seq_one_letter_code
_entity_poly.pdbx_strand_id
1 'polypeptide(L)'
;MRYLELSHEIFHGMLTYPGLPTPQIGTHLARAESRSLYEGGAEFHIGTISLCTNTGTYLDTPAHRFADGHDLAGLALSACMNLPALVMDLPDGAAEPELLDGLDLTGRAVLFRTNKSACFGTPAYLEPGHPYLSEACCERLVAEGAQLVGIDALNVDDTSQKSRPAHTVLLAAGIPIVEHLTNLAELPASGALFTALPLRIQGLGTFPVRAVASIPDRDPICELVIDCIEVKPLAHFWAAVFNTQAVVESLDWAECSTQLHGGLKLAFQRVPEAKIAKNRLHLDLWSDDLESDTQRLEGLGATRIGPVIDGSISPFQVLADPAGNEFCLVT
;
A
#
# COMPACT_ATOMS: atom_id res chain seq x y z
N MET A 1 -8.58 -10.33 8.59
CA MET A 1 -8.32 -9.26 7.62
C MET A 1 -9.64 -8.90 6.98
N ARG A 2 -10.05 -7.63 7.04
CA ARG A 2 -11.24 -7.11 6.37
C ARG A 2 -10.86 -6.51 5.02
N TYR A 3 -11.58 -6.85 3.96
CA TYR A 3 -11.39 -6.26 2.63
C TYR A 3 -12.49 -5.23 2.36
N LEU A 4 -12.11 -4.10 1.76
CA LEU A 4 -13.03 -3.05 1.33
C LEU A 4 -12.86 -2.81 -0.16
N GLU A 5 -14.00 -2.78 -0.87
CA GLU A 5 -14.09 -2.39 -2.27
C GLU A 5 -13.98 -0.86 -2.36
N LEU A 6 -13.03 -0.37 -3.14
CA LEU A 6 -12.78 1.04 -3.38
C LEU A 6 -13.07 1.43 -4.84
N SER A 7 -13.69 0.53 -5.61
CA SER A 7 -14.10 0.77 -7.00
C SER A 7 -15.60 1.00 -7.13
N HIS A 8 -15.99 1.87 -8.05
CA HIS A 8 -17.37 1.93 -8.51
C HIS A 8 -17.71 0.74 -9.42
N GLU A 9 -18.95 0.25 -9.33
CA GLU A 9 -19.47 -0.81 -10.21
C GLU A 9 -19.54 -0.32 -11.66
N ILE A 10 -19.05 -1.12 -12.61
CA ILE A 10 -19.15 -0.83 -14.05
C ILE A 10 -20.41 -1.48 -14.61
N PHE A 11 -21.31 -0.68 -15.17
CA PHE A 11 -22.54 -1.13 -15.83
C PHE A 11 -22.72 -0.51 -17.22
N HIS A 12 -23.58 -1.11 -18.04
CA HIS A 12 -23.88 -0.63 -19.39
C HIS A 12 -24.38 0.82 -19.36
N GLY A 13 -23.77 1.70 -20.15
CA GLY A 13 -24.16 3.10 -20.23
C GLY A 13 -23.70 3.97 -19.06
N MET A 14 -22.88 3.44 -18.14
CA MET A 14 -22.31 4.23 -17.05
C MET A 14 -21.55 5.46 -17.58
N LEU A 15 -21.85 6.62 -17.02
CA LEU A 15 -21.15 7.87 -17.34
C LEU A 15 -20.02 8.10 -16.34
N THR A 16 -18.77 8.08 -16.81
CA THR A 16 -17.58 8.39 -15.99
C THR A 16 -17.09 9.81 -16.25
N TYR A 17 -16.94 10.18 -17.53
CA TYR A 17 -16.54 11.51 -17.97
C TYR A 17 -17.48 12.06 -19.03
N PRO A 18 -17.77 13.37 -19.04
CA PRO A 18 -18.51 14.00 -20.12
C PRO A 18 -17.78 13.85 -21.46
N GLY A 19 -18.48 13.33 -22.48
CA GLY A 19 -17.96 13.23 -23.84
C GLY A 19 -17.14 11.97 -24.15
N LEU A 20 -16.84 11.12 -23.16
CA LEU A 20 -16.23 9.81 -23.42
C LEU A 20 -17.28 8.75 -23.78
N PRO A 21 -16.92 7.72 -24.58
CA PRO A 21 -17.80 6.59 -24.84
C PRO A 21 -18.18 5.86 -23.53
N THR A 22 -19.46 5.54 -23.38
CA THR A 22 -19.95 4.78 -22.21
C THR A 22 -19.75 3.28 -22.42
N PRO A 23 -19.58 2.49 -21.34
CA PRO A 23 -19.45 1.04 -21.40
C PRO A 23 -20.59 0.37 -22.16
N GLN A 24 -20.25 -0.50 -23.10
CA GLN A 24 -21.22 -1.36 -23.78
C GLN A 24 -21.04 -2.79 -23.29
N ILE A 25 -21.92 -3.22 -22.40
CA ILE A 25 -21.98 -4.59 -21.88
C ILE A 25 -23.09 -5.36 -22.61
N GLY A 26 -22.77 -6.54 -23.13
CA GLY A 26 -23.66 -7.36 -23.94
C GLY A 26 -23.46 -8.86 -23.71
N THR A 27 -24.20 -9.66 -24.48
CA THR A 27 -24.13 -11.13 -24.45
C THR A 27 -23.61 -11.64 -25.79
N HIS A 28 -22.53 -12.42 -25.76
CA HIS A 28 -22.05 -13.22 -26.90
C HIS A 28 -22.82 -14.53 -27.01
N LEU A 29 -23.01 -15.23 -25.89
CA LEU A 29 -23.74 -16.50 -25.82
C LEU A 29 -24.67 -16.51 -24.61
N ALA A 30 -25.97 -16.65 -24.85
CA ALA A 30 -26.98 -16.71 -23.79
C ALA A 30 -27.05 -18.12 -23.18
N ARG A 31 -27.48 -18.23 -21.90
CA ARG A 31 -27.61 -19.52 -21.20
C ARG A 31 -28.49 -20.53 -21.93
N ALA A 32 -29.63 -20.06 -22.44
CA ALA A 32 -30.57 -20.92 -23.18
C ALA A 32 -29.97 -21.47 -24.48
N GLU A 33 -29.23 -20.62 -25.21
CA GLU A 33 -28.52 -21.02 -26.43
C GLU A 33 -27.37 -21.99 -26.12
N SER A 34 -26.60 -21.68 -25.07
CA SER A 34 -25.56 -22.56 -24.57
C SER A 34 -26.11 -23.94 -24.18
N ARG A 35 -27.26 -24.03 -23.51
CA ARG A 35 -27.88 -25.33 -23.15
C ARG A 35 -28.01 -26.24 -24.36
N SER A 36 -28.49 -25.69 -25.48
CA SER A 36 -28.65 -26.43 -26.73
C SER A 36 -27.31 -26.87 -27.31
N LEU A 37 -26.28 -26.02 -27.26
CA LEU A 37 -24.93 -26.35 -27.74
C LEU A 37 -24.26 -27.48 -26.93
N TYR A 38 -24.54 -27.57 -25.63
CA TYR A 38 -24.00 -28.61 -24.75
C TYR A 38 -24.98 -29.77 -24.50
N GLU A 39 -26.01 -29.92 -25.34
CA GLU A 39 -26.99 -31.01 -25.29
C GLU A 39 -27.65 -31.20 -23.89
N GLY A 40 -27.80 -30.11 -23.14
CA GLY A 40 -28.35 -30.13 -21.78
C GLY A 40 -27.40 -30.64 -20.68
N GLY A 41 -26.17 -31.01 -21.02
CA GLY A 41 -25.15 -31.41 -20.03
C GLY A 41 -24.53 -30.23 -19.27
N ALA A 42 -24.58 -29.02 -19.83
CA ALA A 42 -24.09 -27.79 -19.21
C ALA A 42 -24.78 -26.53 -19.77
N GLU A 43 -24.64 -25.41 -19.05
CA GLU A 43 -25.14 -24.09 -19.46
C GLU A 43 -24.15 -22.99 -19.07
N PHE A 44 -23.80 -22.13 -20.02
CA PHE A 44 -22.87 -21.01 -19.83
C PHE A 44 -23.49 -19.69 -20.30
N HIS A 45 -23.01 -18.60 -19.71
CA HIS A 45 -23.21 -17.25 -20.25
C HIS A 45 -21.86 -16.67 -20.60
N ILE A 46 -21.73 -16.17 -21.83
CA ILE A 46 -20.51 -15.49 -22.28
C ILE A 46 -20.90 -14.06 -22.63
N GLY A 47 -20.33 -13.10 -21.90
CA GLY A 47 -20.56 -11.67 -22.13
C GLY A 47 -19.57 -11.07 -23.13
N THR A 48 -19.93 -9.90 -23.67
CA THR A 48 -19.00 -9.00 -24.36
C THR A 48 -18.93 -7.69 -23.61
N ILE A 49 -17.77 -7.05 -23.62
CA ILE A 49 -17.62 -5.71 -23.07
C ILE A 49 -16.75 -4.85 -23.98
N SER A 50 -17.20 -3.62 -24.24
CA SER A 50 -16.40 -2.57 -24.88
C SER A 50 -16.33 -1.38 -23.92
N LEU A 51 -15.11 -0.97 -23.57
CA LEU A 51 -14.84 0.07 -22.58
C LEU A 51 -14.00 1.20 -23.17
N CYS A 52 -14.33 2.43 -22.82
CA CYS A 52 -13.32 3.48 -22.77
C CYS A 52 -12.38 3.18 -21.60
N THR A 53 -11.08 3.39 -21.76
CA THR A 53 -10.09 3.06 -20.74
C THR A 53 -10.25 3.86 -19.44
N ASN A 54 -10.78 5.08 -19.53
CA ASN A 54 -11.13 5.93 -18.39
C ASN A 54 -12.59 5.68 -17.96
N THR A 55 -12.91 4.42 -17.63
CA THR A 55 -14.25 3.99 -17.15
C THR A 55 -14.21 3.65 -15.67
N GLY A 56 -15.13 4.20 -14.89
CA GLY A 56 -15.27 3.91 -13.46
C GLY A 56 -14.02 4.32 -12.69
N THR A 57 -13.61 3.46 -11.75
CA THR A 57 -12.33 3.58 -11.05
C THR A 57 -11.23 2.99 -11.92
N TYR A 58 -10.22 3.78 -12.28
CA TYR A 58 -9.16 3.40 -13.20
C TYR A 58 -7.79 3.87 -12.72
N LEU A 59 -6.74 3.28 -13.29
CA LEU A 59 -5.36 3.63 -13.03
C LEU A 59 -4.70 4.18 -14.30
N ASP A 60 -3.98 5.28 -14.15
CA ASP A 60 -3.13 5.87 -15.18
C ASP A 60 -1.65 5.54 -14.93
N THR A 61 -0.97 5.15 -16.01
CA THR A 61 0.47 4.92 -16.09
C THR A 61 1.15 6.05 -16.87
N PRO A 62 2.49 6.16 -16.88
CA PRO A 62 3.19 7.20 -17.62
C PRO A 62 2.80 7.33 -19.10
N ALA A 63 2.49 6.22 -19.78
CA ALA A 63 2.01 6.23 -21.17
C ALA A 63 0.69 7.01 -21.38
N HIS A 64 -0.09 7.24 -20.33
CA HIS A 64 -1.29 8.09 -20.42
C HIS A 64 -0.94 9.54 -20.79
N ARG A 65 0.23 10.02 -20.34
CA ARG A 65 0.68 11.40 -20.53
C ARG A 65 1.86 11.53 -21.49
N PHE A 66 2.81 10.60 -21.44
CA PHE A 66 4.09 10.66 -22.14
C PHE A 66 4.19 9.52 -23.15
N ALA A 67 4.49 9.83 -24.41
CA ALA A 67 4.53 8.84 -25.49
C ALA A 67 5.61 7.74 -25.30
N ASP A 68 6.66 8.05 -24.54
CA ASP A 68 7.76 7.18 -24.16
C ASP A 68 7.60 6.58 -22.74
N GLY A 69 6.53 6.95 -22.03
CA GLY A 69 6.18 6.36 -20.74
C GLY A 69 5.82 4.88 -20.87
N HIS A 70 6.06 4.11 -19.81
CA HIS A 70 5.63 2.70 -19.80
C HIS A 70 4.09 2.61 -19.77
N ASP A 71 3.57 1.59 -20.45
CA ASP A 71 2.14 1.27 -20.49
C ASP A 71 1.73 0.35 -19.34
N LEU A 72 0.50 -0.16 -19.37
CA LEU A 72 -0.01 -1.11 -18.38
C LEU A 72 0.71 -2.47 -18.41
N ALA A 73 1.29 -2.87 -19.54
CA ALA A 73 2.06 -4.10 -19.62
C ALA A 73 3.44 -3.97 -18.95
N GLY A 74 3.96 -2.74 -18.90
CA GLY A 74 5.19 -2.36 -18.21
C GLY A 74 5.01 -1.94 -16.74
N LEU A 75 3.78 -1.83 -16.23
CA LEU A 75 3.53 -1.46 -14.83
C LEU A 75 4.00 -2.58 -13.88
N ALA A 76 4.91 -2.22 -12.96
CA ALA A 76 5.37 -3.14 -11.92
C ALA A 76 4.27 -3.39 -10.87
N LEU A 77 4.09 -4.64 -10.44
CA LEU A 77 3.13 -4.98 -9.39
C LEU A 77 3.45 -4.26 -8.07
N SER A 78 4.73 -4.09 -7.75
CA SER A 78 5.18 -3.34 -6.56
C SER A 78 4.78 -1.86 -6.58
N ALA A 79 4.35 -1.31 -7.72
CA ALA A 79 3.87 0.06 -7.82
C ALA A 79 2.36 0.21 -7.53
N CYS A 80 1.61 -0.90 -7.40
CA CYS A 80 0.15 -0.86 -7.30
C CYS A 80 -0.48 -1.98 -6.47
N MET A 81 0.32 -2.82 -5.80
CA MET A 81 -0.17 -3.97 -5.03
C MET A 81 0.40 -3.96 -3.62
N ASN A 82 -0.48 -4.16 -2.63
CA ASN A 82 -0.16 -4.26 -1.20
C ASN A 82 0.66 -3.07 -0.66
N LEU A 83 0.38 -1.87 -1.16
CA LEU A 83 1.06 -0.65 -0.72
C LEU A 83 0.53 -0.19 0.64
N PRO A 84 1.38 0.18 1.61
CA PRO A 84 0.92 0.87 2.81
C PRO A 84 0.11 2.11 2.44
N ALA A 85 -1.16 2.14 2.84
CA ALA A 85 -2.07 3.23 2.52
C ALA A 85 -1.97 4.33 3.58
N LEU A 86 -1.88 5.58 3.12
CA LEU A 86 -2.05 6.78 3.92
C LEU A 86 -3.25 7.53 3.37
N VAL A 87 -4.31 7.67 4.17
CA VAL A 87 -5.55 8.34 3.77
C VAL A 87 -5.58 9.73 4.37
N MET A 88 -5.75 10.74 3.51
CA MET A 88 -5.71 12.15 3.90
C MET A 88 -6.98 12.86 3.45
N ASP A 89 -7.55 13.66 4.34
CA ASP A 89 -8.70 14.51 4.02
C ASP A 89 -8.26 15.70 3.18
N LEU A 90 -8.95 15.90 2.05
CA LEU A 90 -8.78 17.06 1.21
C LEU A 90 -9.76 18.17 1.58
N PRO A 91 -9.29 19.42 1.76
CA PRO A 91 -10.18 20.56 1.83
C PRO A 91 -10.87 20.78 0.49
N ASP A 92 -11.88 21.65 0.46
CA ASP A 92 -12.39 22.16 -0.82
C ASP A 92 -11.27 22.96 -1.54
N GLY A 93 -11.08 22.72 -2.83
CA GLY A 93 -10.07 23.40 -3.65
C GLY A 93 -8.75 22.62 -3.79
N ALA A 94 -7.63 23.35 -3.87
CA ALA A 94 -6.31 22.77 -4.08
C ALA A 94 -5.72 22.22 -2.77
N ALA A 95 -5.21 20.99 -2.80
CA ALA A 95 -4.35 20.46 -1.75
C ALA A 95 -2.96 21.07 -1.91
N GLU A 96 -2.51 21.76 -0.87
CA GLU A 96 -1.19 22.41 -0.81
C GLU A 96 -0.17 21.53 -0.05
N PRO A 97 1.14 21.69 -0.30
CA PRO A 97 2.16 20.78 0.23
C PRO A 97 2.23 20.69 1.76
N GLU A 98 1.74 21.70 2.50
CA GLU A 98 1.70 21.70 3.97
C GLU A 98 0.81 20.58 4.53
N LEU A 99 -0.12 20.05 3.72
CA LEU A 99 -0.94 18.89 4.10
C LEU A 99 -0.07 17.64 4.37
N LEU A 100 1.14 17.60 3.84
CA LEU A 100 2.05 16.46 3.91
C LEU A 100 3.08 16.58 5.05
N ASP A 101 3.03 17.65 5.84
CA ASP A 101 4.06 17.94 6.83
C ASP A 101 4.14 16.88 7.95
N GLY A 102 5.36 16.38 8.18
CA GLY A 102 5.65 15.38 9.22
C GLY A 102 5.23 13.95 8.88
N LEU A 103 4.80 13.69 7.64
CA LEU A 103 4.39 12.35 7.18
C LEU A 103 5.54 11.65 6.46
N ASP A 104 5.71 10.35 6.73
CA ASP A 104 6.57 9.48 5.92
C ASP A 104 5.76 8.96 4.72
N LEU A 105 6.15 9.34 3.51
CA LEU A 105 5.46 8.98 2.27
C LEU A 105 6.15 7.84 1.50
N THR A 106 7.33 7.42 1.97
CA THR A 106 8.21 6.49 1.27
C THR A 106 7.51 5.15 0.99
N GLY A 107 7.36 4.81 -0.29
CA GLY A 107 6.77 3.52 -0.69
C GLY A 107 5.25 3.42 -0.47
N ARG A 108 4.57 4.52 -0.13
CA ARG A 108 3.15 4.49 0.26
C ARG A 108 2.20 4.79 -0.90
N ALA A 109 1.00 4.24 -0.82
CA ALA A 109 -0.15 4.74 -1.57
C ALA A 109 -0.78 5.90 -0.80
N VAL A 110 -0.69 7.11 -1.35
CA VAL A 110 -1.28 8.32 -0.76
C VAL A 110 -2.67 8.54 -1.36
N LEU A 111 -3.70 8.34 -0.54
CA LEU A 111 -5.10 8.35 -0.95
C LEU A 111 -5.81 9.59 -0.41
N PHE A 112 -6.34 10.41 -1.30
CA PHE A 112 -6.94 11.68 -0.99
C PHE A 112 -8.47 11.56 -0.95
N ARG A 113 -9.04 11.78 0.23
CA ARG A 113 -10.48 11.70 0.51
C ARG A 113 -11.12 13.07 0.45
N THR A 114 -12.03 13.23 -0.50
CA THR A 114 -12.82 14.43 -0.75
C THR A 114 -14.30 14.23 -0.41
N ASN A 115 -14.72 12.97 -0.22
CA ASN A 115 -16.11 12.53 -0.08
C ASN A 115 -17.00 12.83 -1.30
N LYS A 116 -16.42 13.23 -2.44
CA LYS A 116 -17.18 13.48 -3.68
C LYS A 116 -17.71 12.20 -4.31
N SER A 117 -17.14 11.04 -4.00
CA SER A 117 -17.61 9.74 -4.50
C SER A 117 -19.09 9.46 -4.16
N ALA A 118 -19.64 10.09 -3.11
CA ALA A 118 -21.06 10.03 -2.77
C ALA A 118 -21.98 10.57 -3.89
N CYS A 119 -21.46 11.41 -4.77
CA CYS A 119 -22.18 11.96 -5.92
C CYS A 119 -21.90 11.23 -7.24
N PHE A 120 -21.05 10.20 -7.26
CA PHE A 120 -20.65 9.50 -8.48
C PHE A 120 -21.88 9.06 -9.30
N GLY A 121 -21.80 9.22 -10.63
CA GLY A 121 -22.91 8.92 -11.55
C GLY A 121 -24.00 9.99 -11.63
N THR A 122 -23.91 11.07 -10.85
CA THR A 122 -24.80 12.24 -10.95
C THR A 122 -24.15 13.38 -11.73
N PRO A 123 -24.93 14.30 -12.34
CA PRO A 123 -24.37 15.48 -12.98
C PRO A 123 -23.47 16.31 -12.06
N ALA A 124 -23.79 16.40 -10.77
CA ALA A 124 -23.03 17.16 -9.78
C ALA A 124 -21.58 16.67 -9.60
N TYR A 125 -21.32 15.39 -9.84
CA TYR A 125 -19.97 14.83 -9.77
C TYR A 125 -19.09 15.25 -10.95
N LEU A 126 -19.70 15.62 -12.07
CA LEU A 126 -19.03 16.00 -13.31
C LEU A 126 -18.81 17.51 -13.43
N GLU A 127 -19.36 18.29 -12.49
CA GLU A 127 -19.20 19.73 -12.45
C GLU A 127 -17.74 20.13 -12.10
N PRO A 128 -17.22 21.24 -12.66
CA PRO A 128 -15.94 21.78 -12.25
C PRO A 128 -15.91 22.18 -10.77
N GLY A 129 -14.71 22.29 -10.20
CA GLY A 129 -14.52 22.73 -8.80
C GLY A 129 -14.57 21.61 -7.76
N HIS A 130 -14.30 20.37 -8.16
CA HIS A 130 -13.93 19.31 -7.21
C HIS A 130 -12.55 19.59 -6.60
N PRO A 131 -12.24 19.08 -5.40
CA PRO A 131 -10.90 19.17 -4.85
C PRO A 131 -9.86 18.45 -5.70
N TYR A 132 -8.66 18.98 -5.77
CA TYR A 132 -7.56 18.50 -6.62
C TYR A 132 -6.20 18.73 -5.94
N LEU A 133 -5.11 18.24 -6.53
CA LEU A 133 -3.75 18.46 -6.01
C LEU A 133 -3.07 19.64 -6.71
N SER A 134 -2.46 20.54 -5.94
CA SER A 134 -1.61 21.58 -6.52
C SER A 134 -0.31 20.98 -7.08
N GLU A 135 0.32 21.68 -8.02
CA GLU A 135 1.62 21.26 -8.59
C GLU A 135 2.66 21.07 -7.49
N ALA A 136 2.73 22.01 -6.53
CA ALA A 136 3.65 21.95 -5.40
C ALA A 136 3.37 20.76 -4.46
N CYS A 137 2.10 20.39 -4.26
CA CYS A 137 1.76 19.17 -3.52
C CYS A 137 2.27 17.92 -4.25
N CYS A 138 2.10 17.84 -5.57
CA CYS A 138 2.62 16.73 -6.38
C CYS A 138 4.15 16.65 -6.38
N GLU A 139 4.84 17.78 -6.46
CA GLU A 139 6.31 17.83 -6.35
C GLU A 139 6.78 17.29 -5.00
N ARG A 140 6.07 17.62 -3.92
CA ARG A 140 6.35 17.10 -2.57
C ARG A 140 6.12 15.59 -2.47
N LEU A 141 5.04 15.06 -3.06
CA LEU A 141 4.78 13.60 -3.12
C LEU A 141 5.91 12.86 -3.82
N VAL A 142 6.43 13.40 -4.93
CA VAL A 142 7.58 12.84 -5.65
C VAL A 142 8.83 12.89 -4.79
N ALA A 143 9.14 14.05 -4.21
CA ALA A 143 10.35 14.26 -3.42
C ALA A 143 10.44 13.36 -2.18
N GLU A 144 9.30 13.07 -1.55
CA GLU A 144 9.19 12.24 -0.35
C GLU A 144 8.94 10.75 -0.66
N GLY A 145 8.96 10.37 -1.94
CA GLY A 145 8.96 8.95 -2.36
C GLY A 145 7.61 8.24 -2.31
N ALA A 146 6.50 8.94 -2.55
CA ALA A 146 5.20 8.30 -2.72
C ALA A 146 5.23 7.27 -3.88
N GLN A 147 4.58 6.13 -3.70
CA GLN A 147 4.61 5.03 -4.67
C GLN A 147 3.40 5.04 -5.60
N LEU A 148 2.25 5.55 -5.13
CA LEU A 148 1.00 5.67 -5.87
C LEU A 148 0.18 6.83 -5.29
N VAL A 149 -0.57 7.52 -6.15
CA VAL A 149 -1.51 8.56 -5.73
C VAL A 149 -2.93 8.16 -6.10
N GLY A 150 -3.88 8.30 -5.18
CA GLY A 150 -5.29 8.03 -5.45
C GLY A 150 -6.21 9.14 -4.97
N ILE A 151 -7.34 9.36 -5.65
CA ILE A 151 -8.35 10.35 -5.25
C ILE A 151 -9.77 9.82 -5.49
N ASP A 152 -10.71 10.19 -4.61
CA ASP A 152 -12.15 9.85 -4.72
C ASP A 152 -13.00 10.93 -5.44
N ALA A 153 -12.35 11.78 -6.23
CA ALA A 153 -12.94 12.87 -7.00
C ALA A 153 -12.90 12.60 -8.52
N LEU A 154 -13.48 13.53 -9.29
CA LEU A 154 -13.54 13.46 -10.75
C LEU A 154 -12.15 13.30 -11.36
N ASN A 155 -11.19 14.11 -10.93
CA ASN A 155 -9.82 14.10 -11.44
C ASN A 155 -8.84 14.48 -10.32
N VAL A 156 -7.56 14.14 -10.47
CA VAL A 156 -6.49 14.61 -9.57
C VAL A 156 -6.07 16.06 -9.85
N ASP A 157 -6.35 16.57 -11.06
CA ASP A 157 -6.14 17.96 -11.48
C ASP A 157 -7.43 18.79 -11.51
N ASP A 158 -7.27 20.11 -11.39
CA ASP A 158 -8.33 21.08 -11.68
C ASP A 158 -8.84 20.94 -13.13
N THR A 159 -10.10 20.52 -13.28
CA THR A 159 -10.72 20.34 -14.60
C THR A 159 -11.09 21.62 -15.31
N SER A 160 -11.07 22.77 -14.63
CA SER A 160 -11.22 24.08 -15.25
C SER A 160 -9.97 24.50 -16.04
N GLN A 161 -8.80 23.95 -15.68
CA GLN A 161 -7.52 24.25 -16.31
C GLN A 161 -7.13 23.20 -17.35
N LYS A 162 -6.26 23.61 -18.28
CA LYS A 162 -5.76 22.75 -19.38
C LYS A 162 -4.35 22.21 -19.15
N SER A 163 -3.62 22.74 -18.18
CA SER A 163 -2.22 22.41 -17.89
C SER A 163 -2.03 21.00 -17.32
N ARG A 164 -2.94 20.55 -16.44
CA ARG A 164 -2.91 19.23 -15.79
C ARG A 164 -1.55 18.93 -15.12
N PRO A 165 -1.11 19.80 -14.19
CA PRO A 165 0.18 19.65 -13.53
C PRO A 165 0.32 18.36 -12.72
N ALA A 166 -0.72 17.89 -12.02
CA ALA A 166 -0.65 16.68 -11.21
C ALA A 166 -0.37 15.44 -12.06
N HIS A 167 -1.09 15.25 -13.17
CA HIS A 167 -0.77 14.20 -14.14
C HIS A 167 0.67 14.34 -14.67
N THR A 168 1.10 15.57 -14.97
CA THR A 168 2.42 15.81 -15.55
C THR A 168 3.54 15.46 -14.56
N VAL A 169 3.46 15.95 -13.32
CA VAL A 169 4.50 15.75 -12.29
C VAL A 169 4.56 14.29 -11.85
N LEU A 170 3.43 13.69 -11.48
CA LEU A 170 3.39 12.33 -10.93
C LEU A 170 3.78 11.28 -11.96
N LEU A 171 3.21 11.36 -13.17
CA LEU A 171 3.49 10.38 -14.22
C LEU A 171 4.91 10.52 -14.79
N ALA A 172 5.51 11.72 -14.77
CA ALA A 172 6.92 11.90 -15.16
C ALA A 172 7.87 11.22 -14.17
N ALA A 173 7.48 11.16 -12.89
CA ALA A 173 8.20 10.43 -11.84
C ALA A 173 7.90 8.92 -11.82
N GLY A 174 7.02 8.43 -12.71
CA GLY A 174 6.61 7.01 -12.73
C GLY A 174 5.61 6.64 -11.64
N ILE A 175 4.98 7.61 -10.96
CA ILE A 175 3.99 7.37 -9.91
C ILE A 175 2.61 7.21 -10.56
N PRO A 176 1.99 6.01 -10.53
CA PRO A 176 0.65 5.81 -11.08
C PRO A 176 -0.42 6.57 -10.29
N ILE A 177 -1.50 6.93 -10.99
CA ILE A 177 -2.62 7.70 -10.45
C ILE A 177 -3.87 6.83 -10.49
N VAL A 178 -4.66 6.80 -9.42
CA VAL A 178 -5.97 6.12 -9.38
C VAL A 178 -7.07 7.14 -9.12
N GLU A 179 -7.97 7.31 -10.09
CA GLU A 179 -9.07 8.27 -10.00
C GLU A 179 -10.41 7.57 -9.74
N HIS A 180 -11.39 8.35 -9.29
CA HIS A 180 -12.73 7.85 -8.95
C HIS A 180 -12.73 6.72 -7.92
N LEU A 181 -11.86 6.79 -6.91
CA LEU A 181 -11.99 5.90 -5.76
C LEU A 181 -13.32 6.13 -5.04
N THR A 182 -13.77 5.12 -4.29
CA THR A 182 -14.92 5.25 -3.40
C THR A 182 -14.62 4.63 -2.03
N ASN A 183 -15.53 4.83 -1.07
CA ASN A 183 -15.46 4.28 0.28
C ASN A 183 -14.18 4.63 1.08
N LEU A 184 -13.42 5.66 0.70
CA LEU A 184 -12.24 6.11 1.46
C LEU A 184 -12.59 6.55 2.90
N ALA A 185 -13.84 6.92 3.16
CA ALA A 185 -14.35 7.22 4.50
C ALA A 185 -14.34 6.01 5.45
N GLU A 186 -14.29 4.78 4.93
CA GLU A 186 -14.28 3.55 5.73
C GLU A 186 -12.87 3.07 6.09
N LEU A 187 -11.84 3.72 5.54
CA LEU A 187 -10.45 3.43 5.79
C LEU A 187 -9.93 4.15 7.03
N PRO A 188 -9.06 3.52 7.84
CA PRO A 188 -8.26 4.24 8.81
C PRO A 188 -7.30 5.20 8.10
N ALA A 189 -6.83 6.24 8.80
CA ALA A 189 -5.84 7.17 8.27
C ALA A 189 -4.53 6.47 7.84
N SER A 190 -4.15 5.39 8.52
CA SER A 190 -3.02 4.53 8.18
C SER A 190 -3.25 3.09 8.64
N GLY A 191 -2.40 2.16 8.16
CA GLY A 191 -2.42 0.75 8.57
C GLY A 191 -3.25 -0.17 7.68
N ALA A 192 -3.93 0.37 6.66
CA ALA A 192 -4.47 -0.42 5.57
C ALA A 192 -3.40 -0.68 4.49
N LEU A 193 -3.60 -1.71 3.68
CA LEU A 193 -2.83 -1.94 2.46
C LEU A 193 -3.74 -1.75 1.26
N PHE A 194 -3.25 -1.02 0.26
CA PHE A 194 -3.98 -0.67 -0.95
C PHE A 194 -3.45 -1.44 -2.16
N THR A 195 -4.37 -1.92 -2.98
CA THR A 195 -4.10 -2.62 -4.23
C THR A 195 -5.03 -2.08 -5.31
N ALA A 196 -4.49 -1.70 -6.47
CA ALA A 196 -5.22 -1.25 -7.65
C ALA A 196 -4.59 -1.87 -8.91
N LEU A 197 -4.94 -3.12 -9.19
CA LEU A 197 -4.37 -3.88 -10.30
C LEU A 197 -5.19 -3.64 -11.59
N PRO A 198 -4.61 -3.05 -12.64
CA PRO A 198 -5.23 -3.03 -13.95
C PRO A 198 -4.98 -4.36 -14.69
N LEU A 199 -5.73 -4.58 -15.78
CA LEU A 199 -5.37 -5.62 -16.72
C LEU A 199 -4.02 -5.31 -17.38
N ARG A 200 -3.21 -6.35 -17.58
CA ARG A 200 -1.92 -6.25 -18.26
C ARG A 200 -2.11 -6.14 -19.78
N ILE A 201 -2.36 -4.93 -20.29
CA ILE A 201 -2.66 -4.68 -21.70
C ILE A 201 -1.56 -3.83 -22.34
N GLN A 202 -1.02 -4.31 -23.46
CA GLN A 202 -0.01 -3.59 -24.24
C GLN A 202 -0.61 -2.42 -25.01
N GLY A 203 0.10 -1.29 -25.03
CA GLY A 203 -0.23 -0.10 -25.81
C GLY A 203 -1.30 0.81 -25.21
N LEU A 204 -1.78 0.52 -24.00
CA LEU A 204 -2.74 1.36 -23.28
C LEU A 204 -2.10 1.93 -22.02
N GLY A 205 -2.25 3.23 -21.80
CA GLY A 205 -1.73 3.93 -20.63
C GLY A 205 -2.69 3.97 -19.45
N THR A 206 -3.94 3.59 -19.64
CA THR A 206 -4.99 3.64 -18.62
C THR A 206 -5.97 2.49 -18.78
N PHE A 207 -6.50 1.99 -17.67
CA PHE A 207 -7.54 0.97 -17.69
C PHE A 207 -8.27 0.89 -16.34
N PRO A 208 -9.55 0.46 -16.33
CA PRO A 208 -10.26 0.24 -15.07
C PRO A 208 -9.54 -0.77 -14.18
N VAL A 209 -9.60 -0.51 -12.87
CA VAL A 209 -9.02 -1.36 -11.84
C VAL A 209 -10.10 -1.86 -10.91
N ARG A 210 -9.81 -2.97 -10.23
CA ARG A 210 -10.50 -3.30 -8.99
C ARG A 210 -9.61 -2.86 -7.83
N ALA A 211 -9.84 -1.64 -7.36
CA ALA A 211 -9.17 -1.05 -6.22
C ALA A 211 -9.74 -1.65 -4.93
N VAL A 212 -8.87 -2.22 -4.10
CA VAL A 212 -9.24 -2.87 -2.84
C VAL A 212 -8.28 -2.42 -1.75
N ALA A 213 -8.82 -2.15 -0.57
CA ALA A 213 -8.01 -2.08 0.65
C ALA A 213 -8.18 -3.35 1.48
N SER A 214 -7.07 -3.92 1.94
CA SER A 214 -7.08 -4.89 3.03
C SER A 214 -6.71 -4.20 4.32
N ILE A 215 -7.61 -4.22 5.28
CA ILE A 215 -7.42 -3.73 6.64
C ILE A 215 -7.13 -4.96 7.49
N PRO A 216 -5.97 -5.03 8.14
CA PRO A 216 -5.72 -6.07 9.14
C PRO A 216 -6.87 -6.08 10.15
N ASP A 217 -7.31 -7.27 10.59
CA ASP A 217 -8.13 -7.27 11.81
C ASP A 217 -7.24 -6.68 12.92
N ARG A 218 -7.81 -6.05 13.94
CA ARG A 218 -6.99 -5.68 15.10
C ARG A 218 -6.34 -6.96 15.60
N ASP A 219 -5.03 -7.07 15.43
CA ASP A 219 -4.32 -8.23 15.97
C ASP A 219 -4.53 -8.21 17.48
N PRO A 220 -4.94 -9.35 18.08
CA PRO A 220 -5.10 -9.42 19.53
C PRO A 220 -3.76 -9.22 20.25
N ILE A 221 -2.63 -9.31 19.52
CA ILE A 221 -1.28 -9.10 19.99
C ILE A 221 -0.67 -7.96 19.16
N CYS A 222 -0.48 -6.80 19.77
CA CYS A 222 0.08 -5.62 19.12
C CYS A 222 1.53 -5.32 19.52
N GLU A 223 2.03 -5.94 20.59
CA GLU A 223 3.39 -5.74 21.08
C GLU A 223 3.96 -6.96 21.80
N LEU A 224 5.27 -7.15 21.70
CA LEU A 224 6.07 -8.00 22.57
C LEU A 224 7.02 -7.10 23.36
N VAL A 225 6.92 -7.12 24.68
CA VAL A 225 7.71 -6.28 25.57
C VAL A 225 8.90 -7.07 26.11
N ILE A 226 10.11 -6.51 25.98
CA ILE A 226 11.35 -7.06 26.52
C ILE A 226 11.83 -6.18 27.67
N ASP A 227 11.90 -6.76 28.86
CA ASP A 227 12.47 -6.11 30.04
C ASP A 227 13.99 -5.96 29.87
N CYS A 228 14.52 -4.76 30.09
CA CYS A 228 15.95 -4.48 29.99
C CYS A 228 16.39 -3.31 30.90
N ILE A 229 17.70 -3.12 31.08
CA ILE A 229 18.23 -1.99 31.89
C ILE A 229 18.30 -0.70 31.07
N GLU A 230 18.62 -0.81 29.78
CA GLU A 230 18.91 0.31 28.87
C GLU A 230 17.96 0.26 27.65
N VAL A 231 16.79 0.91 27.75
CA VAL A 231 15.74 0.85 26.72
C VAL A 231 16.13 1.50 25.41
N LYS A 232 16.82 2.66 25.46
CA LYS A 232 17.12 3.45 24.27
C LYS A 232 18.12 2.75 23.34
N PRO A 233 19.30 2.28 23.79
CA PRO A 233 20.23 1.56 22.92
C PRO A 233 19.59 0.32 22.30
N LEU A 234 18.77 -0.39 23.08
CA LEU A 234 18.13 -1.61 22.63
C LEU A 234 17.07 -1.35 21.53
N ALA A 235 16.26 -0.31 21.69
CA ALA A 235 15.31 0.11 20.67
C ALA A 235 15.99 0.51 19.35
N HIS A 236 17.13 1.21 19.42
CA HIS A 236 17.89 1.58 18.21
C HIS A 236 18.52 0.37 17.53
N PHE A 237 19.02 -0.61 18.31
CA PHE A 237 19.52 -1.86 17.77
C PHE A 237 18.42 -2.58 16.97
N TRP A 238 17.26 -2.85 17.59
CA TRP A 238 16.17 -3.57 16.93
C TRP A 238 15.54 -2.80 15.76
N ALA A 239 15.44 -1.48 15.85
CA ALA A 239 15.04 -0.64 14.71
C ALA A 239 16.00 -0.80 13.53
N ALA A 240 17.32 -0.85 13.77
CA ALA A 240 18.31 -1.10 12.72
C ALA A 240 18.22 -2.54 12.16
N VAL A 241 17.92 -3.54 13.01
CA VAL A 241 17.69 -4.94 12.56
C VAL A 241 16.54 -5.00 11.56
N PHE A 242 15.42 -4.34 11.86
CA PHE A 242 14.22 -4.35 11.03
C PHE A 242 14.18 -3.25 9.95
N ASN A 243 15.22 -2.43 9.84
CA ASN A 243 15.23 -1.27 8.96
C ASN A 243 13.99 -0.38 9.18
N THR A 244 13.71 -0.07 10.44
CA THR A 244 12.62 0.82 10.90
C THR A 244 13.18 1.92 11.81
N GLN A 245 12.30 2.72 12.42
CA GLN A 245 12.68 3.76 13.38
C GLN A 245 12.34 3.35 14.81
N ALA A 246 13.19 3.76 15.74
CA ALA A 246 12.93 3.66 17.17
C ALA A 246 12.11 4.88 17.64
N VAL A 247 11.11 4.63 18.49
CA VAL A 247 10.36 5.67 19.18
C VAL A 247 10.72 5.58 20.67
N VAL A 248 11.40 6.61 21.17
CA VAL A 248 11.77 6.71 22.58
C VAL A 248 10.77 7.63 23.27
N GLU A 249 9.82 7.04 23.98
CA GLU A 249 8.79 7.80 24.69
C GLU A 249 9.30 8.34 26.02
N SER A 250 10.14 7.58 26.72
CA SER A 250 10.69 7.98 28.01
C SER A 250 12.03 7.27 28.33
N LEU A 251 12.59 7.54 29.50
CA LEU A 251 13.74 6.79 30.02
C LEU A 251 13.39 5.34 30.36
N ASP A 252 12.11 5.03 30.54
CA ASP A 252 11.64 3.73 31.01
C ASP A 252 10.91 2.93 29.92
N TRP A 253 10.67 3.54 28.76
CA TRP A 253 9.94 2.95 27.65
C TRP A 253 10.43 3.43 26.28
N ALA A 254 10.70 2.47 25.40
CA ALA A 254 10.95 2.71 23.99
C ALA A 254 10.39 1.55 23.16
N GLU A 255 10.09 1.79 21.89
CA GLU A 255 9.60 0.76 20.96
C GLU A 255 10.27 0.89 19.60
N CYS A 256 10.21 -0.18 18.81
CA CYS A 256 10.46 -0.12 17.37
C CYS A 256 9.38 -0.90 16.63
N SER A 257 8.95 -0.37 15.49
CA SER A 257 8.03 -1.09 14.61
C SER A 257 8.74 -2.28 13.98
N THR A 258 8.04 -3.41 13.86
CA THR A 258 8.50 -4.50 12.98
C THR A 258 7.97 -4.26 11.57
N GLN A 259 8.57 -4.86 10.55
CA GLN A 259 8.01 -4.88 9.19
C GLN A 259 6.88 -5.92 9.03
N LEU A 260 6.33 -6.44 10.13
CA LEU A 260 5.28 -7.45 10.09
C LEU A 260 3.93 -6.82 9.71
N HIS A 261 3.13 -7.58 8.96
CA HIS A 261 1.72 -7.27 8.75
C HIS A 261 1.01 -7.09 10.10
N GLY A 262 0.16 -6.07 10.20
CA GLY A 262 -0.65 -5.83 11.39
C GLY A 262 -0.02 -4.92 12.46
N GLY A 263 1.25 -4.52 12.28
CA GLY A 263 1.88 -3.49 13.10
C GLY A 263 2.36 -3.97 14.47
N LEU A 264 2.70 -5.26 14.60
CA LEU A 264 3.36 -5.79 15.81
C LEU A 264 4.63 -4.99 16.11
N LYS A 265 4.81 -4.59 17.36
CA LYS A 265 6.00 -3.88 17.83
C LYS A 265 6.85 -4.73 18.75
N LEU A 266 8.17 -4.46 18.75
CA LEU A 266 8.99 -4.79 19.91
C LEU A 266 9.06 -3.55 20.78
N ALA A 267 8.67 -3.71 22.04
CA ALA A 267 8.78 -2.67 23.06
C ALA A 267 9.79 -3.08 24.11
N PHE A 268 10.36 -2.08 24.78
CA PHE A 268 11.44 -2.24 25.74
C PHE A 268 11.08 -1.50 27.00
N GLN A 269 10.92 -2.26 28.08
CA GLN A 269 10.55 -1.73 29.39
C GLN A 269 11.77 -1.76 30.30
N ARG A 270 12.00 -0.65 31.00
CA ARG A 270 13.10 -0.59 31.95
C ARG A 270 12.78 -1.36 33.22
N VAL A 271 13.68 -2.25 33.61
CA VAL A 271 13.69 -2.92 34.92
C VAL A 271 15.06 -2.74 35.60
N PRO A 272 15.12 -2.71 36.94
CA PRO A 272 16.39 -2.54 37.66
C PRO A 272 17.24 -3.83 37.69
N GLU A 273 16.64 -5.00 37.51
CA GLU A 273 17.34 -6.29 37.56
C GLU A 273 18.00 -6.63 36.22
N ALA A 274 19.25 -7.09 36.28
CA ALA A 274 19.90 -7.70 35.13
C ALA A 274 19.30 -9.08 34.83
N LYS A 275 19.35 -9.50 33.57
CA LYS A 275 19.01 -10.86 33.15
C LYS A 275 19.90 -11.89 33.86
N ILE A 276 19.29 -12.81 34.59
CA ILE A 276 19.99 -13.85 35.38
C ILE A 276 19.83 -15.28 34.82
N ALA A 277 18.94 -15.48 33.84
CA ALA A 277 18.65 -16.78 33.24
C ALA A 277 18.36 -16.62 31.75
N LYS A 278 18.30 -17.75 31.01
CA LYS A 278 17.93 -17.76 29.59
C LYS A 278 16.50 -17.24 29.38
N ASN A 279 16.28 -16.52 28.28
CA ASN A 279 14.94 -16.15 27.85
C ASN A 279 14.03 -17.39 27.71
N ARG A 280 12.77 -17.24 28.16
CA ARG A 280 11.74 -18.30 28.03
C ARG A 280 10.86 -18.12 26.80
N LEU A 281 11.19 -17.12 25.99
CA LEU A 281 10.63 -16.85 24.66
C LEU A 281 11.79 -16.85 23.67
N HIS A 282 11.56 -17.42 22.49
CA HIS A 282 12.51 -17.40 21.38
C HIS A 282 11.97 -16.43 20.33
N LEU A 283 12.82 -15.51 19.88
CA LEU A 283 12.57 -14.66 18.73
C LEU A 283 13.46 -15.16 17.59
N ASP A 284 12.83 -15.70 16.55
CA ASP A 284 13.52 -16.25 15.40
C ASP A 284 13.29 -15.34 14.18
N LEU A 285 14.37 -14.89 13.56
CA LEU A 285 14.35 -14.05 12.36
C LEU A 285 14.73 -14.89 11.16
N TRP A 286 13.98 -14.75 10.07
CA TRP A 286 14.32 -15.39 8.81
C TRP A 286 15.61 -14.81 8.22
N SER A 287 16.44 -15.66 7.63
CA SER A 287 17.67 -15.30 6.93
C SER A 287 17.85 -16.18 5.70
N ASP A 288 18.16 -15.53 4.56
CA ASP A 288 18.50 -16.25 3.33
C ASP A 288 20.00 -16.65 3.31
N ASP A 289 20.84 -16.01 4.13
CA ASP A 289 22.26 -16.30 4.30
C ASP A 289 22.69 -16.07 5.76
N LEU A 290 22.73 -17.15 6.54
CA LEU A 290 23.04 -17.10 7.97
C LEU A 290 24.35 -16.39 8.28
N GLU A 291 25.42 -16.61 7.51
CA GLU A 291 26.73 -16.05 7.85
C GLU A 291 26.81 -14.56 7.51
N SER A 292 26.31 -14.18 6.32
CA SER A 292 26.25 -12.77 5.92
C SER A 292 25.37 -11.95 6.87
N ASP A 293 24.17 -12.47 7.21
CA ASP A 293 23.29 -11.78 8.15
C ASP A 293 23.85 -11.77 9.58
N THR A 294 24.53 -12.84 10.01
CA THR A 294 25.20 -12.84 11.32
C THR A 294 26.26 -11.73 11.38
N GLN A 295 27.12 -11.61 10.38
CA GLN A 295 28.14 -10.56 10.33
C GLN A 295 27.53 -9.16 10.32
N ARG A 296 26.43 -8.97 9.58
CA ARG A 296 25.67 -7.70 9.59
C ARG A 296 25.16 -7.37 10.98
N LEU A 297 24.55 -8.33 11.67
CA LEU A 297 24.00 -8.14 13.01
C LEU A 297 25.09 -7.95 14.08
N GLU A 298 26.23 -8.63 13.97
CA GLU A 298 27.42 -8.39 14.79
C GLU A 298 27.91 -6.93 14.61
N GLY A 299 27.90 -6.42 13.37
CA GLY A 299 28.22 -5.02 13.06
C GLY A 299 27.25 -4.00 13.69
N LEU A 300 26.01 -4.40 14.00
CA LEU A 300 25.02 -3.58 14.71
C LEU A 300 25.14 -3.68 16.25
N GLY A 301 25.94 -4.62 16.77
CA GLY A 301 26.17 -4.82 18.20
C GLY A 301 25.63 -6.14 18.77
N ALA A 302 25.16 -7.07 17.92
CA ALA A 302 24.82 -8.41 18.37
C ALA A 302 26.08 -9.22 18.73
N THR A 303 25.94 -10.22 19.61
CA THR A 303 27.02 -11.15 19.96
C THR A 303 26.65 -12.57 19.54
N ARG A 304 27.48 -13.21 18.71
CA ARG A 304 27.28 -14.62 18.30
C ARG A 304 27.44 -15.57 19.49
N ILE A 305 26.50 -16.50 19.64
CA ILE A 305 26.51 -17.51 20.69
C ILE A 305 26.73 -18.89 20.05
N GLY A 306 27.96 -19.40 20.19
CA GLY A 306 28.32 -20.74 19.72
C GLY A 306 28.30 -20.89 18.19
N PRO A 307 28.53 -22.12 17.69
CA PRO A 307 28.45 -22.42 16.27
C PRO A 307 26.99 -22.50 15.80
N VAL A 308 26.80 -22.50 14.48
CA VAL A 308 25.51 -22.86 13.86
C VAL A 308 25.06 -24.22 14.38
N ILE A 309 23.80 -24.31 14.78
CA ILE A 309 23.18 -25.53 15.28
C ILE A 309 22.38 -26.14 14.13
N ASP A 310 22.65 -27.40 13.85
CA ASP A 310 21.85 -28.20 12.92
C ASP A 310 20.54 -28.59 13.63
N GLY A 311 19.50 -27.78 13.43
CA GLY A 311 18.19 -27.98 14.02
C GLY A 311 17.42 -29.10 13.32
N SER A 312 16.40 -29.64 13.99
CA SER A 312 15.58 -30.73 13.41
C SER A 312 14.69 -30.31 12.23
N ILE A 313 14.53 -29.00 12.00
CA ILE A 313 13.70 -28.42 10.94
C ILE A 313 14.59 -27.64 9.97
N SER A 314 15.37 -26.70 10.48
CA SER A 314 16.38 -25.96 9.71
C SER A 314 17.57 -25.57 10.60
N PRO A 315 18.76 -25.32 10.01
CA PRO A 315 19.89 -24.80 10.74
C PRO A 315 19.62 -23.39 11.26
N PHE A 316 20.20 -23.05 12.40
CA PHE A 316 20.06 -21.72 12.98
C PHE A 316 21.31 -21.24 13.71
N GLN A 317 21.53 -19.92 13.69
CA GLN A 317 22.58 -19.25 14.46
C GLN A 317 21.95 -18.49 15.62
N VAL A 318 22.42 -18.76 16.84
CA VAL A 318 21.99 -18.01 18.04
C VAL A 318 22.85 -16.76 18.19
N LEU A 319 22.19 -15.63 18.47
CA LEU A 319 22.79 -14.33 18.74
C LEU A 319 22.21 -13.79 20.06
N ALA A 320 22.94 -12.86 20.68
CA ALA A 320 22.43 -12.01 21.75
C ALA A 320 22.38 -10.56 21.29
N ASP A 321 21.32 -9.85 21.64
CA ASP A 321 21.25 -8.39 21.49
C ASP A 321 22.17 -7.67 22.50
N PRO A 322 22.31 -6.33 22.44
CA PRO A 322 23.17 -5.58 23.37
C PRO A 322 22.79 -5.71 24.86
N ALA A 323 21.59 -6.16 25.18
CA ALA A 323 21.14 -6.41 26.55
C ALA A 323 21.32 -7.88 26.99
N GLY A 324 21.82 -8.75 26.11
CA GLY A 324 22.07 -10.16 26.38
C GLY A 324 20.84 -11.06 26.20
N ASN A 325 19.80 -10.58 25.52
CA ASN A 325 18.63 -11.38 25.17
C ASN A 325 18.92 -12.23 23.94
N GLU A 326 18.66 -13.53 24.04
CA GLU A 326 18.90 -14.46 22.95
C GLU A 326 17.81 -14.36 21.86
N PHE A 327 18.23 -14.39 20.59
CA PHE A 327 17.40 -14.53 19.39
C PHE A 327 18.14 -15.38 18.34
N CYS A 328 17.43 -15.91 17.33
CA CYS A 328 18.04 -16.76 16.31
C CYS A 328 17.87 -16.19 14.90
N LEU A 329 18.86 -16.44 14.03
CA LEU A 329 18.64 -16.44 12.58
C LEU A 329 18.31 -17.88 12.14
N VAL A 330 17.25 -18.05 11.35
CA VAL A 330 16.77 -19.34 10.84
C VAL A 330 16.62 -19.29 9.32
N THR A 331 16.87 -20.42 8.64
CA THR A 331 16.62 -20.60 7.20
C THR A 331 15.38 -21.45 6.92
#